data_AF-A0A1H9E1W8-F1
#
_entry.id   AF-A0A1H9E1W8-F1
#
_cell.length_a   1.000
_cell.length_b   1.000
_cell.length_c   1.000
_cell.angle_alpha   90.00
_cell.angle_beta   90.00
_cell.angle_gamma   90.00
#
_symmetry.space_group_name_H-M   'P 1'
#
loop_
_entity.id
_entity.type
_entity.pdbx_description
1 polymer ?
#
loop_
_entity_poly.entity_id
_entity_poly.type
_entity_poly.pdbx_seq_one_letter_code
_entity_poly.pdbx_strand_id
1 'polypeptide(L)'
;MTKVSVEQRIQAVQRYLNGNETLIEIANDIGVTAQIVSEWVRRYQKNGVETFLKSYTNYSADYKMNVLNYMNETGTSSRDTAALFNISSPG
;
A
#
# COMPACT_ATOMS: atom_id res chain seq x y z
N MET A 1 16.81 0.00 -4.73
CA MET A 1 15.69 0.97 -4.72
C MET A 1 15.14 1.03 -3.31
N THR A 2 15.37 2.15 -2.61
CA THR A 2 14.91 2.36 -1.25
C THR A 2 13.38 2.44 -1.25
N LYS A 3 12.73 1.67 -0.38
CA LYS A 3 11.27 1.63 -0.31
C LYS A 3 10.79 2.93 0.34
N VAL A 4 10.16 3.82 -0.43
CA VAL A 4 9.57 5.06 0.09
C VAL A 4 8.44 4.71 1.07
N SER A 5 8.54 5.22 2.31
CA SER A 5 7.57 4.96 3.37
C SER A 5 6.21 5.61 3.11
N VAL A 6 5.19 5.24 3.87
CA VAL A 6 3.86 5.84 3.77
C VAL A 6 3.91 7.31 4.17
N GLU A 7 4.62 7.63 5.25
CA GLU A 7 4.80 9.00 5.75
C GLU A 7 5.48 9.88 4.70
N GLN A 8 6.52 9.38 4.02
CA GLN A 8 7.21 10.11 2.95
C GLN A 8 6.27 10.41 1.77
N ARG A 9 5.38 9.48 1.42
CA ARG A 9 4.38 9.70 0.35
C ARG A 9 3.36 10.76 0.74
N ILE A 10 2.88 10.71 1.98
CA ILE A 10 1.91 11.68 2.50
C ILE A 10 2.55 13.08 2.51
N GLN A 11 3.77 13.21 3.01
CA GLN A 11 4.52 14.47 3.01
C GLN A 11 4.75 14.99 1.59
N ALA A 12 5.16 14.15 0.65
CA ALA A 12 5.34 14.52 -0.75
C ALA A 12 4.07 15.12 -1.37
N VAL A 13 2.91 14.49 -1.13
CA VAL A 13 1.63 15.01 -1.63
C VAL A 13 1.26 16.33 -0.95
N GLN A 14 1.45 16.46 0.36
CA GLN A 14 1.16 17.70 1.08
C GLN A 14 2.03 18.88 0.60
N ARG A 15 3.33 18.65 0.38
CA ARG A 15 4.26 19.65 -0.16
C ARG A 15 3.77 20.21 -1.51
N TYR A 16 3.32 19.31 -2.39
CA TYR A 16 2.76 19.70 -3.69
C TYR A 16 1.42 20.45 -3.55
N LEU A 17 0.49 19.93 -2.75
CA LEU A 17 -0.85 20.52 -2.60
C LEU A 17 -0.83 21.90 -1.91
N ASN A 18 0.14 22.13 -1.02
CA ASN A 18 0.34 23.43 -0.39
C ASN A 18 0.96 24.47 -1.35
N GLY A 19 1.41 24.05 -2.54
CA GLY A 19 2.06 24.92 -3.50
C GLY A 19 3.49 25.30 -3.12
N ASN A 20 4.10 24.60 -2.17
CA ASN A 20 5.45 24.91 -1.69
C ASN A 20 6.51 24.53 -2.73
N GLU A 21 6.30 23.41 -3.42
CA GLU A 21 7.29 22.80 -4.32
C GLU A 21 6.62 22.11 -5.51
N THR A 22 7.37 22.02 -6.61
CA THR A 22 6.97 21.32 -7.83
C THR A 22 7.14 19.80 -7.69
N LEU A 23 6.46 19.04 -8.56
CA LEU A 23 6.59 17.58 -8.62
C LEU A 23 8.04 17.12 -8.86
N ILE A 24 8.84 17.90 -9.59
CA ILE A 24 10.23 17.57 -9.93
C ILE A 24 11.13 17.72 -8.71
N GLU A 25 10.98 18.82 -7.97
CA GLU A 25 11.75 19.09 -6.75
C GLU A 25 11.49 18.00 -5.70
N ILE A 26 10.21 17.68 -5.46
CA ILE A 26 9.79 16.64 -4.52
C ILE A 26 10.34 15.27 -4.94
N ALA A 27 10.27 14.95 -6.24
CA ALA A 27 10.74 13.68 -6.77
C ALA A 27 12.25 13.50 -6.61
N ASN A 28 13.03 14.55 -6.89
CA ASN A 28 14.48 14.55 -6.72
C ASN A 28 14.88 14.36 -5.24
N ASP A 29 14.18 15.03 -4.32
CA ASP A 29 14.45 14.96 -2.88
C ASP A 29 14.28 13.54 -2.31
N ILE A 30 13.22 12.84 -2.73
CA ILE A 30 12.92 11.48 -2.24
C ILE A 30 13.45 10.35 -3.14
N GLY A 31 14.15 10.69 -4.22
CA GLY A 31 14.77 9.72 -5.15
C GLY A 31 13.77 8.92 -5.99
N VAL A 32 12.66 9.53 -6.42
CA VAL A 32 11.67 8.92 -7.34
C VAL A 32 11.50 9.78 -8.59
N THR A 33 10.60 9.39 -9.50
CA THR A 33 10.25 10.19 -10.68
C THR A 33 9.04 11.09 -10.41
N ALA A 34 8.97 12.24 -11.07
CA ALA A 34 7.83 13.15 -10.96
C ALA A 34 6.48 12.49 -11.33
N GLN A 35 6.51 11.49 -12.21
CA GLN A 35 5.33 10.69 -12.56
C GLN A 35 4.78 9.90 -11.35
N ILE A 36 5.65 9.34 -10.51
CA ILE A 36 5.25 8.63 -9.29
C ILE A 36 4.58 9.60 -8.30
N VAL A 37 5.16 10.79 -8.11
CA VAL A 37 4.58 11.81 -7.23
C VAL A 37 3.23 12.29 -7.77
N SER A 38 3.11 12.51 -9.08
CA SER A 38 1.86 12.89 -9.75
C SER A 38 0.76 11.85 -9.50
N GLU A 39 1.10 10.56 -9.57
CA GLU A 39 0.16 9.47 -9.30
C GLU A 39 -0.33 9.49 -7.84
N TRP A 40 0.58 9.70 -6.88
CA TRP A 40 0.22 9.83 -5.47
C TRP A 40 -0.73 11.00 -5.23
N VAL A 41 -0.47 12.15 -5.84
CA VAL A 41 -1.35 13.32 -5.75
C VAL A 41 -2.74 13.00 -6.30
N ARG A 42 -2.84 12.40 -7.49
CA ARG A 42 -4.13 12.02 -8.08
C ARG A 42 -4.90 11.04 -7.21
N ARG A 43 -4.22 10.04 -6.65
CA ARG A 43 -4.82 9.04 -5.75
C ARG A 43 -5.30 9.70 -4.44
N TYR A 44 -4.51 10.61 -3.88
CA TYR A 44 -4.88 11.34 -2.67
C TYR A 44 -6.06 12.29 -2.89
N GLN A 45 -6.11 13.00 -4.01
CA GLN A 45 -7.26 13.86 -4.34
C GLN A 45 -8.56 13.06 -4.48
N LYS A 46 -8.49 11.81 -4.95
CA LYS A 46 -9.66 10.94 -5.12
C LYS A 46 -10.11 10.27 -3.82
N ASN A 47 -9.17 9.74 -3.04
CA ASN A 47 -9.46 8.81 -1.93
C ASN A 47 -8.93 9.30 -0.57
N GLY A 48 -8.35 10.50 -0.50
CA GLY A 48 -7.68 11.03 0.69
C GLY A 48 -6.46 10.21 1.11
N VAL A 49 -6.09 10.35 2.38
CA VAL A 49 -4.95 9.65 3.00
C VAL A 49 -5.08 8.13 2.97
N GLU A 50 -6.31 7.61 2.91
CA GLU A 50 -6.59 6.17 2.89
C GLU A 50 -5.90 5.44 1.73
N THR A 51 -5.64 6.12 0.61
CA THR A 51 -4.93 5.50 -0.53
C THR A 51 -3.51 5.03 -0.18
N PHE A 52 -2.90 5.56 0.88
CA PHE A 52 -1.57 5.17 1.34
C PHE A 52 -1.62 4.21 2.52
N LEU A 53 -2.76 4.14 3.21
CA LEU A 53 -3.01 3.24 4.34
C LEU A 53 -3.55 1.88 3.87
N LYS A 54 -4.26 1.83 2.73
CA LYS A 54 -4.69 0.59 2.07
C LYS A 54 -3.49 -0.12 1.43
N SER A 55 -2.61 -0.67 2.25
CA SER A 55 -1.94 -1.91 1.86
C SER A 55 -2.97 -3.03 2.01
N TYR A 56 -3.04 -3.95 1.06
CA TYR A 56 -3.54 -5.31 1.36
C TYR A 56 -3.05 -5.72 2.75
N THR A 57 -3.90 -6.39 3.54
CA THR A 57 -3.56 -6.77 4.92
C THR A 57 -2.16 -7.39 4.93
N ASN A 58 -1.21 -6.70 5.56
CA ASN A 58 0.18 -7.15 5.61
C ASN A 58 0.26 -8.31 6.62
N TYR A 59 -0.08 -9.51 6.16
CA TYR A 59 0.16 -10.72 6.93
C TYR A 59 1.66 -11.00 7.00
N SER A 60 2.17 -11.30 8.20
CA SER A 60 3.54 -11.76 8.37
C SER A 60 3.80 -13.03 7.57
N ALA A 61 5.06 -13.34 7.26
CA ALA A 61 5.42 -14.57 6.57
C ALA A 61 4.92 -15.81 7.34
N ASP A 62 5.06 -15.80 8.67
CA ASP A 62 4.60 -16.88 9.55
C ASP A 62 3.08 -17.03 9.53
N TYR A 63 2.34 -15.91 9.52
CA TYR A 63 0.88 -15.96 9.41
C TYR A 63 0.45 -16.59 8.08
N LYS A 64 1.07 -16.17 6.97
CA LYS A 64 0.79 -16.75 5.65
C LYS A 64 1.11 -18.25 5.62
N MET A 65 2.21 -18.67 6.22
CA MET A 65 2.59 -20.08 6.29
C MET A 65 1.59 -20.90 7.13
N ASN A 66 1.13 -20.36 8.26
CA ASN A 66 0.10 -21.00 9.08
C ASN A 66 -1.20 -21.21 8.30
N VAL A 67 -1.67 -20.18 7.59
CA VAL A 67 -2.87 -20.27 6.72
C VAL A 67 -2.73 -21.38 5.67
N LEU A 68 -1.56 -21.47 5.02
CA LEU A 68 -1.29 -22.50 4.00
C LEU A 68 -1.23 -23.91 4.60
N ASN A 69 -0.57 -24.07 5.75
CA ASN A 69 -0.48 -25.35 6.44
C ASN A 69 -1.86 -25.83 6.88
N TYR A 70 -2.67 -24.94 7.46
CA TYR A 70 -4.05 -25.25 7.82
C TYR A 70 -4.84 -25.75 6.61
N MET A 71 -4.74 -25.07 5.47
CA MET A 71 -5.43 -25.45 4.24
C MET A 71 -4.99 -26.84 3.74
N ASN A 72 -3.69 -27.15 3.83
CA ASN A 72 -3.15 -28.46 3.45
C ASN A 72 -3.58 -29.58 4.42
N GLU A 73 -3.61 -29.30 5.72
CA GLU A 73 -3.95 -30.28 6.77
C GLU A 73 -5.45 -30.60 6.79
N THR A 74 -6.29 -29.60 6.53
CA THR A 74 -7.76 -29.74 6.59
C THR A 74 -8.42 -29.97 5.24
N GLY A 75 -7.71 -29.69 4.14
CA GLY A 75 -8.24 -29.80 2.79
C GLY A 75 -9.31 -28.75 2.47
N THR A 76 -9.39 -27.64 3.23
CA THR A 76 -10.37 -26.58 3.02
C THR A 76 -10.15 -25.85 1.70
N SER A 77 -11.23 -25.31 1.12
CA SER A 77 -11.11 -24.47 -0.07
C SER A 77 -10.40 -23.15 0.28
N SER A 78 -9.82 -22.50 -0.73
CA SER A 78 -9.22 -21.17 -0.56
C SER A 78 -10.23 -20.13 -0.05
N ARG A 79 -11.49 -20.25 -0.47
CA ARG A 79 -12.58 -19.35 -0.07
C ARG A 79 -12.98 -19.55 1.40
N ASP A 80 -13.12 -20.80 1.83
CA ASP A 80 -13.49 -21.10 3.22
C ASP A 80 -12.35 -20.75 4.18
N THR A 81 -11.10 -21.03 3.76
CA THR A 81 -9.90 -20.65 4.51
C THR A 81 -9.80 -19.13 4.64
N ALA A 82 -10.06 -18.37 3.57
CA ALA A 82 -10.05 -16.91 3.63
C ALA A 82 -11.14 -16.36 4.57
N ALA A 83 -12.34 -16.94 4.58
CA ALA A 83 -13.40 -16.55 5.50
C ALA A 83 -13.03 -16.86 6.96
N LEU A 84 -12.43 -18.02 7.23
CA LEU A 84 -12.01 -18.44 8.57
C LEU A 84 -10.91 -17.54 9.15
N PHE A 85 -9.91 -17.19 8.33
CA PHE A 85 -8.78 -16.36 8.73
C PHE A 85 -9.03 -14.85 8.54
N ASN A 86 -10.27 -14.46 8.25
CA ASN A 86 -10.68 -13.07 7.98
C ASN A 86 -9.75 -12.36 6.97
N ILE A 87 -9.40 -13.09 5.90
CA ILE A 87 -8.55 -12.60 4.82
C ILE A 87 -9.42 -11.95 3.77
N SER A 88 -9.32 -10.62 3.66
CA SER A 88 -9.99 -9.88 2.60
C SER A 88 -9.41 -10.28 1.24
N SER A 89 -10.21 -10.95 0.41
CA SER A 89 -9.86 -11.13 -0.99
C SER A 89 -10.03 -9.80 -1.72
N PRO A 90 -9.07 -9.38 -2.58
CA PRO A 90 -9.40 -8.48 -3.66
C PRO A 90 -10.42 -9.24 -4.53
N GLY A 91 -11.61 -8.65 -4.70
CA GLY A 91 -12.57 -9.12 -5.72
C GLY A 91 -12.09 -8.77 -7.12
#